data_AF-A0A7S2L5R1-F1
#
_entry.id   AF-A0A7S2L5R1-F1
#
_cell.length_a   1.000
_cell.length_b   1.000
_cell.length_c   1.000
_cell.angle_alpha   90.00
_cell.angle_beta   90.00
_cell.angle_gamma   90.00
#
_symmetry.space_group_name_H-M   'P 1'
#
loop_
_entity.id
_entity.type
_entity.pdbx_description
1 polymer ?
#
loop_
_entity_poly.entity_id
_entity_poly.type
_entity_poly.pdbx_seq_one_letter_code
_entity_poly.pdbx_strand_id
1 'polypeptide(L)'
;LFMFGLEQLKLAQYAMVESPVPLHAYLAGEDRQDYDDAGNKVTLGSLGLQQFDGNIQGIPVVEFGKIQIDRDDPLAQQVQTETAANVGDEGQQQSAGILHAADYFEILKGVITGWGITPAEIFDSEISPQYKALHWMAYEDILRRQPDTDFQIKKIIQRYALTVIYFATAGELWRDSALFLSNLDECSWNMKREPKYFLGAGACEEGFVTRLDLWG
;
A
#
# COMPACT_ATOMS: atom_id res chain seq x y z
N LEU A 1 23.44 5.16 12.87
CA LEU A 1 22.44 5.81 13.75
C LEU A 1 22.62 7.33 13.94
N PHE A 2 23.79 7.94 13.69
CA PHE A 2 23.99 9.39 13.92
C PHE A 2 23.61 10.31 12.73
N MET A 3 23.42 9.76 11.52
CA MET A 3 23.09 10.54 10.31
C MET A 3 21.59 10.76 10.08
N PHE A 4 20.72 9.88 10.60
CA PHE A 4 19.26 10.03 10.48
C PHE A 4 18.68 11.13 11.38
N GLY A 5 19.40 11.53 12.44
CA GLY A 5 18.93 12.59 13.35
C GLY A 5 19.10 14.02 12.81
N LEU A 6 20.05 14.26 11.90
CA LEU A 6 20.35 15.60 11.41
C LEU A 6 19.43 16.05 10.25
N GLU A 7 18.88 15.12 9.47
CA GLU A 7 17.94 15.47 8.40
C GLU A 7 16.51 15.75 8.93
N GLN A 8 16.09 15.09 10.01
CA GLN A 8 14.81 15.39 10.66
C GLN A 8 14.77 16.83 11.22
N LEU A 9 15.91 17.37 11.67
CA LEU A 9 16.00 18.76 12.14
C LEU A 9 15.85 19.78 11.00
N LYS A 10 16.28 19.44 9.78
CA LYS A 10 16.18 20.31 8.60
C LYS A 10 14.76 20.36 8.04
N LEU A 11 13.99 19.28 8.12
CA LEU A 11 12.61 19.26 7.65
C LEU A 11 11.64 19.97 8.62
N ALA A 12 11.92 19.97 9.92
CA ALA A 12 11.14 20.74 10.89
C ALA A 12 11.23 22.27 10.66
N GLN A 13 12.32 22.76 10.09
CA GLN A 13 12.48 24.18 9.75
C GLN A 13 11.69 24.61 8.50
N TYR A 14 11.36 23.69 7.59
CA TYR A 14 10.55 23.99 6.40
C TYR A 14 9.04 23.85 6.64
N ALA A 15 8.61 23.15 7.68
CA ALA A 15 7.19 22.98 8.01
C ALA A 15 6.61 24.09 8.91
N MET A 16 7.43 25.04 9.39
CA MET A 16 6.97 26.20 10.15
C MET A 16 6.77 27.42 9.25
N VAL A 17 5.89 27.30 8.26
CA VAL A 17 5.07 28.46 7.91
C VAL A 17 4.01 28.51 9.00
N GLU A 18 4.16 29.42 9.96
CA GLU A 18 3.13 29.68 10.96
C GLU A 18 1.82 29.92 10.21
N SER A 19 0.90 28.96 10.29
CA SER A 19 -0.47 29.20 9.85
C SER A 19 -0.97 30.39 10.67
N PRO A 20 -1.37 31.50 10.05
CA PRO A 20 -1.89 32.66 10.78
C PRO A 20 -3.20 32.36 11.49
N VAL A 21 -3.77 31.16 11.29
CA VAL A 21 -5.02 30.72 11.86
C VAL A 21 -4.79 29.47 12.70
N PRO A 22 -5.09 29.51 14.02
CA PRO A 22 -4.95 28.35 14.89
C PRO A 22 -6.01 27.29 14.57
N LEU A 23 -5.65 26.01 14.68
CA LEU A 23 -6.50 24.85 14.32
C LEU A 23 -7.89 24.87 14.98
N HIS A 24 -8.02 25.47 16.18
CA HIS A 24 -9.32 25.59 16.85
C HIS A 24 -10.31 26.49 16.08
N ALA A 25 -9.82 27.47 15.32
CA ALA A 25 -10.66 28.35 14.50
C ALA A 25 -11.15 27.66 13.20
N TYR A 26 -10.55 26.53 12.81
CA TYR A 26 -11.09 25.65 11.76
C TYR A 26 -12.16 24.70 12.29
N LEU A 27 -12.04 24.28 13.56
CA LEU A 27 -12.93 23.30 14.18
C LEU A 27 -14.15 23.94 14.85
N ALA A 28 -14.00 25.17 15.36
CA ALA A 28 -15.13 26.03 15.66
C ALA A 28 -15.65 26.56 14.32
N GLY A 29 -16.66 25.92 13.75
CA GLY A 29 -17.39 26.43 12.59
C GLY A 29 -18.07 27.75 12.94
N GLU A 30 -17.30 28.83 13.07
CA GLU A 30 -17.84 30.18 13.06
C GLU A 30 -18.34 30.45 11.65
N ASP A 31 -19.63 30.75 11.55
CA ASP A 31 -20.31 31.18 10.33
C ASP A 31 -19.66 32.45 9.76
N ARG A 32 -18.53 32.31 9.06
CA ARG A 32 -18.03 33.36 8.19
C ARG A 32 -19.04 33.52 7.05
N GLN A 33 -19.71 34.66 7.06
CA GLN A 33 -20.45 35.13 5.90
C GLN A 33 -19.42 35.53 4.86
N ASP A 34 -18.99 34.57 4.04
CA ASP A 34 -18.17 34.87 2.88
C ASP A 34 -19.03 35.61 1.87
N TYR A 35 -18.54 36.76 1.43
CA TYR A 35 -19.14 37.59 0.39
C TYR A 35 -18.28 37.47 -0.87
N ASP A 36 -18.91 37.40 -2.04
CA ASP A 36 -18.20 37.49 -3.31
C ASP A 36 -17.62 38.91 -3.53
N ASP A 37 -16.81 39.09 -4.57
CA ASP A 37 -16.24 40.41 -4.93
C ASP A 37 -17.29 41.48 -5.25
N ALA A 38 -18.56 41.08 -5.41
CA ALA A 38 -19.72 41.95 -5.60
C ALA A 38 -20.50 42.21 -4.30
N GLY A 39 -20.06 41.68 -3.16
CA GLY A 39 -20.68 41.86 -1.86
C GLY A 39 -21.93 41.01 -1.63
N ASN A 40 -22.14 39.93 -2.41
CA ASN A 40 -23.24 38.98 -2.21
C ASN A 40 -22.80 37.83 -1.31
N LYS A 41 -23.66 37.46 -0.35
CA LYS A 41 -23.39 36.35 0.58
C LYS A 41 -23.35 35.02 -0.18
N VAL A 42 -22.19 34.36 -0.15
CA VAL A 42 -21.98 33.02 -0.69
C VAL A 42 -22.66 32.03 0.25
N THR A 43 -23.53 31.19 -0.28
CA THR A 43 -24.19 30.11 0.46
C THR A 43 -23.86 28.77 -0.20
N LEU A 44 -23.95 27.65 0.52
CA LEU A 44 -23.77 26.32 -0.10
C LEU A 44 -24.70 26.09 -1.32
N GLY A 45 -25.83 26.80 -1.39
CA GLY A 45 -26.71 26.82 -2.56
C GLY A 45 -26.12 27.48 -3.79
N SER A 46 -25.30 28.53 -3.64
CA SER A 46 -24.64 29.19 -4.79
C SER A 46 -23.52 28.36 -5.41
N LEU A 47 -23.06 27.30 -4.73
CA LEU A 47 -22.09 26.34 -5.25
C LEU A 47 -22.74 25.12 -5.93
N GLY A 48 -24.07 25.09 -6.07
CA GLY A 48 -24.78 23.99 -6.73
C GLY A 48 -24.80 22.68 -5.93
N LEU A 49 -24.45 22.71 -4.64
CA LEU A 49 -24.34 21.53 -3.78
C LEU A 49 -25.62 21.21 -2.99
N GLN A 50 -26.75 21.81 -3.35
CA GLN A 50 -28.03 21.64 -2.64
C GLN A 50 -28.75 20.31 -2.89
N GLN A 51 -28.14 19.34 -3.59
CA GLN A 51 -28.85 18.15 -4.07
C GLN A 51 -28.29 16.81 -3.60
N PHE A 52 -27.69 16.77 -2.41
CA PHE A 52 -27.44 15.52 -1.69
C PHE A 52 -28.37 15.39 -0.48
N ASP A 53 -29.67 15.35 -0.75
CA ASP A 53 -30.62 14.74 0.18
C ASP A 53 -30.48 13.22 0.09
N GLY A 54 -29.99 12.62 1.18
CA GLY A 54 -29.58 11.22 1.28
C GLY A 54 -30.72 10.21 1.13
N ASN A 55 -31.19 10.00 -0.10
CA ASN A 55 -32.06 8.88 -0.44
C ASN A 55 -31.67 8.30 -1.82
N ILE A 56 -30.60 7.49 -1.84
CA ILE A 56 -30.26 6.67 -3.01
C ILE A 56 -31.20 5.45 -3.01
N GLN A 57 -32.45 5.66 -3.40
CA GLN A 57 -33.32 4.58 -3.88
C GLN A 57 -33.33 4.64 -5.40
N GLY A 58 -32.73 3.65 -6.07
CA GLY A 58 -32.82 3.54 -7.53
C GLY A 58 -31.61 2.99 -8.27
N ILE A 59 -30.56 2.52 -7.60
CA ILE A 59 -29.57 1.69 -8.30
C ILE A 59 -30.15 0.27 -8.33
N PRO A 60 -30.57 -0.26 -9.50
CA PRO A 60 -30.94 -1.66 -9.58
C PRO A 60 -29.71 -2.48 -9.20
N VAL A 61 -29.83 -3.31 -8.17
CA VAL A 61 -28.89 -4.39 -7.91
C VAL A 61 -28.90 -5.22 -9.19
N VAL A 62 -27.86 -5.10 -10.00
CA VAL A 62 -27.65 -6.01 -11.11
C VAL A 62 -27.50 -7.38 -10.46
N GLU A 63 -28.52 -8.21 -10.61
CA GLU A 63 -28.56 -9.57 -10.15
C GLU A 63 -27.40 -10.29 -10.85
N PHE A 64 -26.27 -10.44 -10.16
CA PHE A 64 -25.20 -11.31 -10.60
C PHE A 64 -25.79 -12.71 -10.65
N GLY A 65 -26.23 -13.10 -11.85
CA GLY A 65 -26.72 -14.43 -12.13
C GLY A 65 -25.73 -15.45 -11.60
N LYS A 66 -26.26 -16.51 -10.98
CA LYS A 66 -25.47 -17.63 -10.46
C LYS A 66 -24.51 -18.09 -11.55
N ILE A 67 -23.22 -17.88 -11.36
CA ILE A 67 -22.18 -18.39 -12.25
C ILE A 67 -22.23 -19.91 -12.12
N GLN A 68 -22.90 -20.57 -13.06
CA GLN A 68 -22.79 -22.01 -13.23
C GLN A 68 -21.49 -22.24 -14.00
N ILE A 69 -20.50 -22.80 -13.31
CA ILE A 69 -19.27 -23.25 -13.94
C ILE A 69 -19.63 -24.49 -14.77
N ASP A 70 -19.58 -24.34 -16.10
CA ASP A 70 -19.74 -25.46 -17.02
C ASP A 70 -18.56 -26.42 -16.84
N ARG A 71 -18.87 -27.68 -16.53
CA ARG A 71 -17.87 -28.71 -16.22
C ARG A 71 -17.14 -29.20 -17.48
N ASP A 72 -17.71 -28.92 -18.65
CA ASP A 72 -17.17 -29.30 -19.94
C ASP A 72 -16.43 -28.12 -20.62
N ASP A 73 -16.21 -27.00 -19.90
CA ASP A 73 -15.39 -25.89 -20.38
C ASP A 73 -13.91 -26.35 -20.51
N PRO A 74 -13.33 -26.38 -21.73
CA PRO A 74 -11.94 -26.78 -21.94
C PRO A 74 -10.92 -25.83 -21.26
N LEU A 75 -11.33 -24.65 -20.80
CA LEU A 75 -10.50 -23.75 -19.99
C LEU A 75 -10.56 -24.07 -18.48
N ALA A 76 -11.59 -24.78 -18.00
CA ALA A 76 -11.69 -25.20 -16.60
C ALA A 76 -10.82 -26.44 -16.27
N GLN A 77 -10.37 -27.18 -17.29
CA GLN A 77 -9.62 -28.43 -17.13
C GLN A 77 -8.10 -28.25 -16.98
N GLN A 78 -7.55 -27.04 -17.13
CA GLN A 78 -6.10 -26.83 -16.92
C GLN A 78 -5.67 -26.72 -15.45
N VAL A 79 -6.60 -26.78 -14.49
CA VAL A 79 -6.31 -26.64 -13.05
C VAL A 79 -6.34 -27.99 -12.31
N GLN A 80 -6.63 -29.11 -12.97
CA GLN A 80 -6.74 -30.42 -12.30
C GLN A 80 -6.00 -31.53 -13.06
N THR A 81 -4.68 -31.44 -13.10
CA THR A 81 -3.82 -32.63 -13.30
C THR A 81 -2.63 -32.55 -12.37
N GLU A 82 -2.85 -32.91 -11.10
CA GLU A 82 -1.87 -33.56 -10.22
C GLU A 82 -2.55 -33.90 -8.89
N THR A 83 -3.40 -34.94 -8.88
CA THR A 83 -3.61 -35.81 -7.71
C THR A 83 -4.59 -36.93 -8.04
N ALA A 84 -4.07 -38.12 -8.34
CA ALA A 84 -4.58 -39.41 -7.85
C ALA A 84 -3.89 -40.58 -8.56
N ALA A 85 -2.84 -41.13 -7.93
CA ALA A 85 -2.62 -42.57 -7.83
C ALA A 85 -1.34 -42.84 -7.01
N ASN A 86 -1.49 -43.09 -5.70
CA ASN A 86 -1.01 -44.33 -5.09
C ASN A 86 -1.40 -44.38 -3.61
N VAL A 87 -2.11 -45.46 -3.29
CA VAL A 87 -2.41 -45.93 -1.95
C VAL A 87 -1.24 -46.80 -1.52
N GLY A 88 -0.63 -46.48 -0.38
CA GLY A 88 0.32 -47.38 0.29
C GLY A 88 1.39 -46.68 1.11
N ASP A 89 1.20 -46.73 2.43
CA ASP A 89 2.23 -46.84 3.48
C ASP A 89 2.70 -45.57 4.21
N GLU A 90 2.79 -45.73 5.53
CA GLU A 90 2.94 -44.70 6.56
C GLU A 90 4.37 -44.11 6.61
N GLY A 91 4.48 -42.81 6.89
CA GLY A 91 5.75 -42.22 7.31
C GLY A 91 5.99 -40.78 6.86
N GLN A 92 5.34 -39.82 7.53
CA GLN A 92 5.76 -38.43 7.71
C GLN A 92 6.50 -37.76 6.53
N GLN A 93 5.76 -37.37 5.50
CA GLN A 93 6.19 -36.26 4.65
C GLN A 93 5.87 -34.95 5.38
N GLN A 94 6.90 -34.32 5.94
CA GLN A 94 6.89 -32.91 6.31
C GLN A 94 6.67 -32.08 5.04
N SER A 95 5.40 -31.81 4.71
CA SER A 95 5.08 -30.72 3.79
C SER A 95 5.43 -29.42 4.51
N ALA A 96 6.39 -28.67 3.97
CA ALA A 96 6.64 -27.30 4.39
C ALA A 96 5.31 -26.54 4.19
N GLY A 97 4.63 -26.25 5.30
CA GLY A 97 3.26 -25.74 5.28
C GLY A 97 3.18 -24.43 4.51
N ILE A 98 2.28 -24.37 3.52
CA ILE A 98 1.92 -23.12 2.86
C ILE A 98 1.24 -22.26 3.93
N LEU A 99 1.96 -21.25 4.42
CA LEU A 99 1.41 -20.31 5.38
C LEU A 99 0.23 -19.57 4.73
N HIS A 100 -0.95 -19.61 5.36
CA HIS A 100 -2.12 -18.93 4.85
C HIS A 100 -1.89 -17.41 4.80
N ALA A 101 -2.49 -16.69 3.84
CA ALA A 101 -2.25 -15.26 3.67
C ALA A 101 -2.60 -14.44 4.93
N ALA A 102 -3.69 -14.79 5.60
CA ALA A 102 -4.09 -14.17 6.87
C ALA A 102 -3.05 -14.38 7.99
N ASP A 103 -2.51 -15.60 8.13
CA ASP A 103 -1.48 -15.87 9.14
C ASP A 103 -0.20 -15.07 8.83
N TYR A 104 0.15 -14.96 7.54
CA TYR A 104 1.31 -14.19 7.11
C TYR A 104 1.15 -12.69 7.36
N PHE A 105 -0.06 -12.15 7.17
CA PHE A 105 -0.39 -10.77 7.50
C PHE A 105 -0.08 -10.47 8.98
N GLU A 106 -0.54 -11.34 9.89
CA GLU A 106 -0.29 -11.16 11.33
C GLU A 106 1.20 -11.31 11.69
N ILE A 107 1.93 -12.23 11.05
CA ILE A 107 3.38 -12.34 11.22
C ILE A 107 4.09 -11.06 10.79
N LEU A 108 3.78 -10.55 9.60
CA LEU A 108 4.38 -9.32 9.10
C LEU A 108 4.01 -8.11 9.98
N LYS A 109 2.74 -8.02 10.42
CA LYS A 109 2.27 -7.01 11.38
C LYS A 109 3.10 -7.04 12.66
N GLY A 110 3.32 -8.24 13.21
CA GLY A 110 4.14 -8.45 14.40
C GLY A 110 5.60 -8.02 14.21
N VAL A 111 6.21 -8.31 13.06
CA VAL A 111 7.57 -7.86 12.74
C VAL A 111 7.62 -6.33 12.64
N ILE A 112 6.72 -5.71 11.87
CA ILE A 112 6.75 -4.26 11.62
C ILE A 112 6.50 -3.45 12.90
N THR A 113 5.54 -3.90 13.72
CA THR A 113 5.24 -3.27 15.01
C THR A 113 6.33 -3.54 16.05
N GLY A 114 6.84 -4.77 16.13
CA GLY A 114 7.89 -5.17 17.07
C GLY A 114 9.21 -4.43 16.86
N TRP A 115 9.53 -4.06 15.61
CA TRP A 115 10.69 -3.23 15.26
C TRP A 115 10.41 -1.72 15.35
N GLY A 116 9.21 -1.31 15.75
CA GLY A 116 8.83 0.10 15.91
C GLY A 116 8.74 0.89 14.60
N ILE A 117 8.55 0.21 13.47
CA ILE A 117 8.48 0.85 12.15
C ILE A 117 7.13 1.54 11.94
N THR A 118 6.04 0.94 12.41
CA THR A 118 4.68 1.49 12.31
C THR A 118 3.88 1.10 13.56
N PRO A 119 3.18 2.05 14.20
CA PRO A 119 2.28 1.75 15.32
C PRO A 119 1.15 0.80 14.91
N ALA A 120 0.71 -0.06 15.82
CA ALA A 120 -0.28 -1.10 15.50
C ALA A 120 -1.64 -0.53 15.06
N GLU A 121 -2.01 0.63 15.60
CA GLU A 121 -3.29 1.31 15.40
C GLU A 121 -3.46 1.80 13.95
N ILE A 122 -2.35 2.05 13.24
CA ILE A 122 -2.39 2.48 11.84
C ILE A 122 -2.99 1.37 10.95
N PHE A 123 -2.79 0.11 11.34
CA PHE A 123 -3.33 -1.04 10.61
C PHE A 123 -4.83 -1.26 10.81
N ASP A 124 -5.50 -0.47 11.65
CA ASP A 124 -6.97 -0.52 11.79
C ASP A 124 -7.67 0.28 10.66
N SER A 125 -6.89 1.05 9.88
CA SER A 125 -7.40 1.85 8.76
C SER A 125 -7.01 1.22 7.43
N GLU A 126 -7.97 0.58 6.76
CA GLU A 126 -7.77 -0.07 5.45
C GLU A 126 -7.37 0.91 4.34
N ILE A 127 -7.70 2.18 4.52
CA ILE A 127 -7.36 3.25 3.57
C ILE A 127 -5.92 3.75 3.76
N SER A 128 -5.27 3.44 4.87
CA SER A 128 -3.91 3.90 5.15
C SER A 128 -2.90 3.25 4.18
N PRO A 129 -1.88 3.99 3.71
CA PRO A 129 -0.82 3.41 2.89
C PRO A 129 -0.09 2.24 3.57
N GLN A 130 0.05 2.29 4.89
CA GLN A 130 0.67 1.26 5.72
C GLN A 130 -0.14 -0.04 5.69
N TYR A 131 -1.46 0.04 5.90
CA TYR A 131 -2.32 -1.13 5.76
C TYR A 131 -2.26 -1.70 4.35
N LYS A 132 -2.42 -0.85 3.32
CA LYS A 132 -2.36 -1.31 1.92
C LYS A 132 -1.04 -2.00 1.60
N ALA A 133 0.07 -1.47 2.09
CA ALA A 133 1.38 -2.08 1.91
C ALA A 133 1.49 -3.45 2.56
N LEU A 134 1.07 -3.56 3.81
CA LEU A 134 1.09 -4.82 4.54
C LEU A 134 0.15 -5.85 3.92
N HIS A 135 -1.04 -5.42 3.50
CA HIS A 135 -2.02 -6.23 2.80
C HIS A 135 -1.44 -6.76 1.48
N TRP A 136 -0.89 -5.89 0.65
CA TRP A 136 -0.26 -6.31 -0.60
C TRP A 136 0.86 -7.35 -0.36
N MET A 137 1.73 -7.12 0.63
CA MET A 137 2.78 -8.07 0.98
C MET A 137 2.24 -9.43 1.45
N ALA A 138 1.10 -9.43 2.15
CA ALA A 138 0.55 -10.66 2.69
C ALA A 138 -0.20 -11.51 1.65
N TYR A 139 -0.93 -10.85 0.74
CA TYR A 139 -1.90 -11.48 -0.15
C TYR A 139 -1.46 -11.54 -1.62
N GLU A 140 -0.64 -10.60 -2.07
CA GLU A 140 -0.32 -10.43 -3.51
C GLU A 140 1.17 -10.61 -3.81
N ASP A 141 2.05 -10.29 -2.87
CA ASP A 141 3.49 -10.43 -3.07
C ASP A 141 3.91 -11.89 -3.15
N ILE A 142 4.35 -12.32 -4.32
CA ILE A 142 4.77 -13.70 -4.60
C ILE A 142 6.02 -14.09 -3.77
N LEU A 143 6.86 -13.13 -3.38
CA LEU A 143 8.12 -13.45 -2.69
C LEU A 143 7.93 -13.95 -1.26
N ARG A 144 6.83 -13.56 -0.57
CA ARG A 144 6.43 -13.97 0.79
C ARG A 144 7.61 -14.34 1.71
N ARG A 145 8.55 -13.41 1.87
CA ARG A 145 9.79 -13.63 2.63
C ARG A 145 9.50 -14.01 4.08
N GLN A 146 10.13 -15.06 4.56
CA GLN A 146 10.00 -15.47 5.95
C GLN A 146 10.93 -14.65 6.84
N PRO A 147 10.48 -14.17 8.02
CA PRO A 147 11.32 -13.42 8.95
C PRO A 147 12.20 -14.35 9.79
N ASP A 148 12.99 -15.21 9.14
CA ASP A 148 13.79 -16.26 9.78
C ASP A 148 15.17 -15.77 10.28
N THR A 149 15.67 -14.68 9.69
CA THR A 149 16.99 -14.12 9.92
C THR A 149 16.94 -12.60 9.94
N ASP A 150 17.88 -11.96 10.62
CA ASP A 150 18.03 -10.49 10.63
C ASP A 150 18.11 -9.89 9.22
N PHE A 151 18.76 -10.60 8.28
CA PHE A 151 18.84 -10.17 6.90
C PHE A 151 17.45 -10.16 6.23
N GLN A 152 16.66 -11.24 6.37
CA GLN A 152 15.31 -11.29 5.80
C GLN A 152 14.37 -10.29 6.48
N ILE A 153 14.47 -10.09 7.79
CA ILE A 153 13.71 -9.07 8.51
C ILE A 153 14.00 -7.68 7.92
N LYS A 154 15.26 -7.33 7.71
CA LYS A 154 15.62 -6.05 7.07
C LYS A 154 15.08 -5.95 5.64
N LYS A 155 15.10 -7.03 4.87
CA LYS A 155 14.51 -7.06 3.51
C LYS A 155 13.00 -6.88 3.53
N ILE A 156 12.30 -7.51 4.48
CA ILE A 156 10.87 -7.32 4.72
C ILE A 156 10.58 -5.85 5.04
N ILE A 157 11.33 -5.24 5.96
CA ILE A 157 11.16 -3.84 6.34
C ILE A 157 11.42 -2.90 5.14
N GLN A 158 12.48 -3.15 4.37
CA GLN A 158 12.76 -2.37 3.15
C GLN A 158 11.61 -2.45 2.14
N ARG A 159 11.14 -3.66 1.85
CA ARG A 159 10.03 -3.89 0.91
C ARG A 159 8.77 -3.20 1.40
N TYR A 160 8.43 -3.36 2.68
CA TYR A 160 7.33 -2.66 3.31
C TYR A 160 7.44 -1.14 3.15
N ALA A 161 8.59 -0.55 3.50
CA ALA A 161 8.79 0.89 3.40
C ALA A 161 8.61 1.42 1.97
N LEU A 162 9.13 0.71 0.96
CA LEU A 162 8.98 1.10 -0.44
C LEU A 162 7.54 0.96 -0.94
N THR A 163 6.84 -0.10 -0.53
CA THR A 163 5.41 -0.29 -0.83
C THR A 163 4.54 0.78 -0.15
N VAL A 164 4.87 1.20 1.08
CA VAL A 164 4.20 2.32 1.75
C VAL A 164 4.37 3.61 0.95
N ILE A 165 5.59 3.91 0.49
CA ILE A 165 5.86 5.09 -0.34
C ILE A 165 5.01 5.05 -1.61
N TYR A 166 4.95 3.90 -2.28
CA TYR A 166 4.12 3.71 -3.47
C TYR A 166 2.66 4.05 -3.19
N PHE A 167 2.02 3.44 -2.19
CA PHE A 167 0.62 3.73 -1.89
C PHE A 167 0.37 5.13 -1.33
N ALA A 168 1.34 5.73 -0.63
CA ALA A 168 1.22 7.07 -0.05
C ALA A 168 1.28 8.19 -1.10
N THR A 169 1.83 7.90 -2.27
CA THR A 169 2.07 8.87 -3.34
C THR A 169 1.28 8.55 -4.61
N ALA A 170 0.22 7.74 -4.46
CA ALA A 170 -0.62 7.26 -5.55
C ALA A 170 0.22 6.64 -6.69
N GLY A 171 1.06 5.67 -6.34
CA GLY A 171 1.98 4.98 -7.23
C GLY A 171 1.33 4.38 -8.48
N GLU A 172 0.05 4.01 -8.38
CA GLU A 172 -0.77 3.55 -9.49
C GLU A 172 -1.00 4.61 -10.58
N LEU A 173 -0.83 5.89 -10.23
CA LEU A 173 -0.95 7.04 -11.14
C LEU A 173 0.41 7.52 -11.66
N TRP A 174 1.52 6.91 -11.23
CA TRP A 174 2.83 7.26 -11.74
C TRP A 174 2.93 6.93 -13.23
N ARG A 175 3.52 7.85 -14.02
CA ARG A 175 3.72 7.64 -15.47
C ARG A 175 4.55 6.39 -15.74
N ASP A 176 5.56 6.17 -14.92
CA ASP A 176 6.45 5.01 -14.96
C ASP A 176 6.46 4.38 -13.56
N SER A 177 5.87 3.21 -13.39
CA SER A 177 5.81 2.53 -12.09
C SER A 177 7.15 1.96 -11.63
N ALA A 178 8.20 2.05 -12.46
CA ALA A 178 9.55 1.57 -12.18
C ALA A 178 9.61 0.13 -11.62
N LEU A 179 8.67 -0.74 -12.03
CA LEU A 179 8.56 -2.12 -11.54
C LEU A 179 8.24 -2.26 -10.04
N PHE A 180 7.76 -1.20 -9.39
CA PHE A 180 7.21 -1.30 -8.04
C PHE A 180 6.09 -2.32 -7.98
N LEU A 181 6.00 -3.01 -6.84
CA LEU A 181 5.06 -4.11 -6.61
C LEU A 181 5.24 -5.31 -7.56
N SER A 182 6.37 -5.41 -8.26
CA SER A 182 6.72 -6.62 -8.99
C SER A 182 7.26 -7.71 -8.05
N ASN A 183 7.28 -8.94 -8.55
CA ASN A 183 7.91 -10.08 -7.88
C ASN A 183 9.44 -10.02 -7.86
N LEU A 184 10.05 -8.96 -8.39
CA LEU A 184 11.49 -8.76 -8.35
C LEU A 184 11.95 -8.27 -6.97
N ASP A 185 13.24 -8.46 -6.70
CA ASP A 185 13.90 -7.83 -5.56
C ASP A 185 13.81 -6.30 -5.68
N GLU A 186 13.73 -5.60 -4.54
CA GLU A 186 13.51 -4.15 -4.54
C GLU A 186 14.65 -3.38 -5.23
N CYS A 187 15.85 -3.98 -5.30
CA CYS A 187 16.99 -3.45 -6.06
C CYS A 187 16.77 -3.40 -7.58
N SER A 188 15.76 -4.10 -8.07
CA SER A 188 15.34 -4.12 -9.47
C SER A 188 14.09 -3.30 -9.71
N TRP A 189 13.54 -2.62 -8.69
CA TRP A 189 12.41 -1.70 -8.83
C TRP A 189 12.89 -0.35 -9.39
N ASN A 190 13.60 -0.41 -10.51
CA ASN A 190 14.04 0.76 -11.24
C ASN A 190 13.98 0.56 -12.76
N MET A 191 13.96 1.68 -13.48
CA MET A 191 14.14 1.75 -14.91
C MET A 191 15.39 2.59 -15.21
N LYS A 192 16.30 2.04 -16.02
CA LYS A 192 17.46 2.78 -16.51
C LYS A 192 17.02 3.69 -17.66
N ARG A 193 17.19 5.00 -17.51
CA ARG A 193 16.96 5.97 -18.60
C ARG A 193 18.25 6.28 -19.36
N GLU A 194 19.37 6.37 -18.64
CA GLU A 194 20.70 6.67 -19.18
C GLU A 194 21.79 5.98 -18.33
N PRO A 195 23.07 5.93 -18.76
CA PRO A 195 24.13 5.27 -18.00
C PRO A 195 24.31 5.77 -16.56
N LYS A 196 23.83 6.99 -16.26
CA LYS A 196 23.94 7.64 -14.95
C LYS A 196 22.61 7.95 -14.27
N TYR A 197 21.47 7.76 -14.96
CA TYR A 197 20.16 8.14 -14.47
C TYR A 197 19.23 6.93 -14.45
N PHE A 198 18.60 6.72 -13.31
CA PHE A 198 17.57 5.71 -13.12
C PHE A 198 16.36 6.37 -12.45
N LEU A 199 15.19 5.81 -12.69
CA LEU A 199 13.96 6.11 -11.97
C LEU A 199 13.60 4.90 -11.11
N GLY A 200 13.18 5.10 -9.87
CA GLY A 200 12.76 4.08 -8.91
C GLY A 200 13.73 3.87 -7.76
N ALA A 201 13.75 2.66 -7.20
CA ALA A 201 14.64 2.21 -6.15
C ALA A 201 15.91 1.57 -6.73
N GLY A 202 17.08 2.09 -6.37
CA GLY A 202 18.34 1.65 -6.95
C GLY A 202 19.57 1.97 -6.10
N ALA A 203 20.73 1.97 -6.78
CA ALA A 203 22.06 2.07 -6.17
C ALA A 203 22.23 1.09 -4.99
N CYS A 204 22.06 -0.21 -5.23
CA CYS A 204 22.06 -1.16 -4.13
C CYS A 204 23.45 -1.50 -3.60
N GLU A 205 23.55 -1.53 -2.27
CA GLU A 205 24.72 -1.99 -1.53
C GLU A 205 24.28 -3.19 -0.66
N GLU A 206 24.97 -4.32 -0.80
CA GLU A 206 24.68 -5.56 -0.05
C GLU A 206 23.21 -6.05 -0.15
N GLY A 207 22.53 -5.73 -1.26
CA GLY A 207 21.12 -6.09 -1.49
C GLY A 207 20.10 -5.13 -0.86
N PHE A 208 20.55 -3.99 -0.34
CA PHE A 208 19.71 -2.93 0.19
C PHE A 208 19.73 -1.69 -0.70
N VAL A 209 18.56 -1.08 -0.87
CA VAL A 209 18.36 0.14 -1.66
C VAL A 209 18.98 1.30 -0.90
N THR A 210 19.91 2.03 -1.54
CA THR A 210 20.52 3.22 -0.93
C THR A 210 20.04 4.53 -1.55
N ARG A 211 19.36 4.46 -2.71
CA ARG A 211 18.87 5.65 -3.41
C ARG A 211 17.50 5.41 -4.02
N LEU A 212 16.66 6.44 -3.92
CA LEU A 212 15.31 6.48 -4.47
C LEU A 212 15.16 7.72 -5.33
N ASP A 213 14.66 7.56 -6.56
CA ASP A 213 14.40 8.65 -7.50
C ASP A 213 12.99 8.48 -8.08
N LEU A 214 12.02 9.25 -7.59
CA LEU A 214 10.60 9.10 -7.98
C LEU A 214 10.12 10.17 -8.94
N TRP A 215 10.95 11.17 -9.25
CA TRP A 215 10.55 12.37 -9.98
C TRP A 215 11.49 12.60 -11.15
N GLY A 216 11.15 12.04 -12.31
CA GLY A 216 11.91 12.17 -13.55
C GLY A 216 11.05 12.37 -14.78
#